data_AF-A0A7C4K5J9-F1
#
_entry.id   AF-A0A7C4K5J9-F1
#
_cell.length_a   1.000
_cell.length_b   1.000
_cell.length_c   1.000
_cell.angle_alpha   90.00
_cell.angle_beta   90.00
_cell.angle_gamma   90.00
#
_symmetry.space_group_name_H-M   'P 1'
#
loop_
_entity.id
_entity.type
_entity.pdbx_description
1 polymer ?
#
loop_
_entity_poly.entity_id
_entity_poly.type
_entity_poly.pdbx_seq_one_letter_code
_entity_poly.pdbx_strand_id
1 'polypeptide(L)'
;MKSLLFQNVCCAPWESSPKSNFAHKTVVTISIESRSDAGRCEQNLTGLQRPVFLPKRQPKLMAGKLITTLLKHRYKLTIFILLAAASTGCILLIGARVAYSDSLRHINLVWNLFLAWIPFVLAYAGYAISWKRRTLYIALPIFAFLWLIFLPNAPYLLTDLQHLNQPVTNVPLWYDVILMIWFSWTGMLLGVISLYLMHEIVIRTFGKVTGWLFVLAVSALSSLGIYLGRFLRWNSWDLLQEPQEVIRDSLSLLLDPSRSTIGFTFLFTAFFLFVYLTLYAFGHVLQEQKEVTVPTQPPKI
;
A
#
# COMPACT_ATOMS: atom_id res chain seq x y z
N MET A 1 -44.14 60.07 10.20
CA MET A 1 -44.66 60.16 11.59
C MET A 1 -43.77 59.28 12.47
N LYS A 2 -42.97 59.90 13.36
CA LYS A 2 -42.00 59.34 14.35
C LYS A 2 -40.82 58.52 13.78
N SER A 3 -39.56 58.99 13.73
CA SER A 3 -38.61 59.59 14.71
C SER A 3 -37.95 58.59 15.67
N LEU A 4 -36.62 58.45 15.53
CA LEU A 4 -35.55 58.24 16.56
C LEU A 4 -34.31 57.72 15.77
N LEU A 5 -33.33 58.52 15.31
CA LEU A 5 -32.30 59.34 15.98
C LEU A 5 -31.47 58.60 17.04
N PHE A 6 -30.23 58.24 16.66
CA PHE A 6 -28.93 58.68 17.24
C PHE A 6 -27.84 58.14 16.26
N GLN A 7 -27.18 58.96 15.40
CA GLN A 7 -26.00 59.82 15.67
C GLN A 7 -24.91 59.12 16.48
N ASN A 8 -23.61 59.12 16.19
CA ASN A 8 -22.67 59.65 15.18
C ASN A 8 -21.39 58.81 15.44
N VAL A 9 -20.43 58.59 14.53
CA VAL A 9 -19.37 59.54 14.17
C VAL A 9 -18.66 59.02 12.91
N CYS A 10 -18.41 59.98 12.03
CA CYS A 10 -17.85 59.87 10.69
C CYS A 10 -16.31 59.73 10.64
N CYS A 11 -15.87 59.48 9.40
CA CYS A 11 -14.66 59.93 8.71
C CYS A 11 -13.46 58.97 8.61
N ALA A 12 -13.28 58.50 7.37
CA ALA A 12 -12.09 57.98 6.69
C ALA A 12 -10.98 59.07 6.56
N PRO A 13 -9.88 58.97 5.77
CA PRO A 13 -9.43 57.91 4.84
C PRO A 13 -7.89 57.63 4.80
N TRP A 14 -7.45 56.72 3.90
CA TRP A 14 -6.15 56.59 3.17
C TRP A 14 -4.83 56.52 4.01
N GLU A 15 -3.73 55.82 3.72
CA GLU A 15 -3.23 54.91 2.70
C GLU A 15 -1.92 54.28 3.23
N SER A 16 -1.41 53.25 2.53
CA SER A 16 -0.03 52.73 2.52
C SER A 16 0.36 51.61 3.51
N SER A 17 0.55 50.41 2.93
CA SER A 17 1.45 49.34 3.41
C SER A 17 2.93 49.76 3.20
N PRO A 18 4.00 49.03 3.62
CA PRO A 18 4.06 47.67 4.18
C PRO A 18 5.14 47.41 5.28
N LYS A 19 5.19 46.14 5.75
CA LYS A 19 6.33 45.37 6.34
C LYS A 19 6.63 45.39 7.86
N SER A 20 6.68 44.15 8.36
CA SER A 20 7.61 43.54 9.33
C SER A 20 7.75 44.11 10.74
N ASN A 21 7.50 43.27 11.75
CA ASN A 21 8.15 43.39 13.05
C ASN A 21 8.45 42.01 13.65
N PHE A 22 9.73 41.61 13.55
CA PHE A 22 10.41 40.76 14.52
C PHE A 22 11.20 41.72 15.41
N ALA A 23 10.89 41.78 16.70
CA ALA A 23 11.66 42.56 17.66
C ALA A 23 12.01 41.67 18.87
N HIS A 24 13.24 41.16 18.87
CA HIS A 24 13.89 40.66 20.08
C HIS A 24 14.39 41.85 20.90
N LYS A 25 13.96 41.93 22.17
CA LYS A 25 14.57 42.82 23.16
C LYS A 25 15.89 42.21 23.62
N THR A 26 16.96 42.98 23.54
CA THR A 26 18.20 42.79 24.29
C THR A 26 18.43 44.05 25.10
N VAL A 27 18.60 43.90 26.41
CA VAL A 27 19.03 44.96 27.31
C VAL A 27 20.25 44.43 28.05
N VAL A 28 21.39 45.11 27.91
CA VAL A 28 22.31 45.39 29.01
C VAL A 28 22.99 46.73 28.72
N THR A 29 22.86 47.65 29.66
CA THR A 29 23.45 48.99 29.70
C THR A 29 24.82 48.93 30.37
N ILE A 30 25.85 49.57 29.81
CA ILE A 30 26.95 50.19 30.58
C ILE A 30 27.37 51.48 29.86
N SER A 31 27.32 52.60 30.58
CA SER A 31 27.90 53.91 30.20
C SER A 31 29.39 53.94 30.51
N ILE A 32 30.18 54.69 29.72
CA ILE A 32 31.09 55.77 30.17
C ILE A 32 31.66 56.48 28.93
N GLU A 33 31.82 57.78 29.10
CA GLU A 33 32.12 58.92 28.22
C GLU A 33 33.54 58.96 27.58
N SER A 34 33.65 59.71 26.47
CA SER A 34 34.69 60.72 26.16
C SER A 34 35.73 60.46 25.05
N ARG A 35 35.50 61.18 23.94
CA ARG A 35 36.40 61.96 23.03
C ARG A 35 37.63 61.35 22.31
N SER A 36 37.56 61.54 20.98
CA SER A 36 38.51 62.25 20.07
C SER A 36 39.95 61.77 19.88
N ASP A 37 40.23 61.45 18.60
CA ASP A 37 41.41 61.80 17.79
C ASP A 37 42.32 60.67 17.29
N ALA A 38 42.48 60.72 15.95
CA ALA A 38 43.63 60.42 15.09
C ALA A 38 44.65 59.32 15.47
N GLY A 39 44.92 58.41 14.53
CA GLY A 39 46.21 57.69 14.51
C GLY A 39 46.21 56.36 13.77
N ARG A 40 47.01 56.29 12.71
CA ARG A 40 47.41 55.10 11.95
C ARG A 40 48.28 54.16 12.80
N CYS A 41 48.04 52.83 12.78
CA CYS A 41 49.06 51.78 12.65
C CYS A 41 48.46 50.36 12.67
N GLU A 42 49.00 49.50 11.81
CA GLU A 42 48.79 48.05 11.74
C GLU A 42 49.28 47.33 13.01
N GLN A 43 48.66 46.18 13.33
CA GLN A 43 49.30 44.85 13.34
C GLN A 43 48.55 43.85 14.26
N ASN A 44 47.91 42.89 13.60
CA ASN A 44 47.95 41.45 13.83
C ASN A 44 47.67 40.79 15.21
N LEU A 45 46.74 39.83 15.11
CA LEU A 45 46.68 38.51 15.76
C LEU A 45 46.30 38.44 17.25
N THR A 46 45.06 38.04 17.51
CA THR A 46 44.77 36.82 18.31
C THR A 46 43.35 36.33 18.02
N GLY A 47 43.21 35.03 17.81
CA GLY A 47 42.02 34.40 17.25
C GLY A 47 40.80 34.42 18.17
N LEU A 48 39.67 34.83 17.61
CA LEU A 48 38.35 34.45 18.10
C LEU A 48 37.76 33.50 17.06
N GLN A 49 37.92 32.20 17.29
CA GLN A 49 37.12 31.16 16.63
C GLN A 49 35.64 31.53 16.79
N ARG A 50 35.00 31.95 15.71
CA ARG A 50 33.52 32.00 15.69
C ARG A 50 33.05 30.55 15.82
N PRO A 51 32.16 30.22 16.78
CA PRO A 51 31.55 28.91 16.77
C PRO A 51 30.75 28.79 15.47
N VAL A 52 31.20 27.90 14.58
CA VAL A 52 30.41 27.47 13.42
C VAL A 52 29.18 26.79 14.00
N PHE A 53 28.05 27.51 14.01
CA PHE A 53 26.77 26.98 14.42
C PHE A 53 26.31 25.99 13.35
N LEU A 54 26.75 24.73 13.47
CA LEU A 54 26.20 23.63 12.67
C LEU A 54 24.71 23.51 13.02
N PRO A 55 23.79 23.57 12.04
CA PRO A 55 22.38 23.43 12.33
C PRO A 55 22.15 22.04 12.92
N LYS A 56 21.76 21.99 14.20
CA LYS A 56 21.28 20.77 14.88
C LYS A 56 20.16 20.18 14.02
N ARG A 57 20.44 19.10 13.29
CA ARG A 57 19.43 18.30 12.57
C ARG A 57 18.34 17.93 13.56
N GLN A 58 17.19 18.59 13.49
CA GLN A 58 16.10 18.36 14.43
C GLN A 58 15.40 17.02 14.13
N PRO A 59 15.45 16.02 15.04
CA PRO A 59 14.76 14.73 14.83
C PRO A 59 13.22 14.85 14.86
N LYS A 60 12.69 15.95 15.41
CA LYS A 60 11.24 16.20 15.53
C LYS A 60 10.53 16.40 14.18
N LEU A 61 11.24 16.85 13.14
CA LEU A 61 10.65 17.08 11.82
C LEU A 61 10.37 15.77 11.05
N MET A 62 11.20 14.74 11.25
CA MET A 62 11.01 13.42 10.64
C MET A 62 9.86 12.66 11.31
N ALA A 63 9.79 12.66 12.64
CA ALA A 63 8.69 12.01 13.37
C ALA A 63 7.32 12.63 13.00
N GLY A 64 7.23 13.96 12.88
CA GLY A 64 6.01 14.64 12.43
C GLY A 64 5.62 14.30 10.99
N LYS A 65 6.58 14.19 10.07
CA LYS A 65 6.34 13.73 8.68
C LYS A 65 5.93 12.26 8.63
N LEU A 66 6.50 11.40 9.48
CA LEU A 66 6.15 9.99 9.53
C LEU A 66 4.72 9.81 10.05
N ILE A 67 4.39 10.46 11.15
CA ILE A 67 3.05 10.41 11.78
C ILE A 67 1.99 10.97 10.83
N THR A 68 2.24 12.10 10.16
CA THR A 68 1.29 12.65 9.18
C THR A 68 1.15 11.77 7.93
N THR A 69 2.21 11.10 7.50
CA THR A 69 2.16 10.13 6.37
C THR A 69 1.38 8.87 6.74
N LEU A 70 1.59 8.35 7.96
CA LEU A 70 0.85 7.23 8.54
C LEU A 70 -0.63 7.58 8.72
N LEU A 71 -0.92 8.79 9.21
CA LEU A 71 -2.28 9.33 9.34
C LEU A 71 -2.97 9.57 7.98
N LYS A 72 -2.21 9.73 6.88
CA LYS A 72 -2.77 9.86 5.53
C LYS A 72 -3.13 8.50 4.91
N HIS A 73 -2.50 7.41 5.36
CA HIS A 73 -2.67 6.05 4.82
C HIS A 73 -3.26 5.06 5.84
N ARG A 74 -3.95 5.54 6.90
CA ARG A 74 -4.40 4.72 8.04
C ARG A 74 -5.12 3.46 7.62
N TYR A 75 -6.10 3.56 6.72
CA TYR A 75 -6.88 2.42 6.27
C TYR A 75 -6.04 1.37 5.54
N LYS A 76 -5.07 1.78 4.72
CA LYS A 76 -4.15 0.87 4.04
C LYS A 76 -3.21 0.18 5.04
N LEU A 77 -2.74 0.91 6.04
CA LEU A 77 -1.95 0.37 7.15
C LEU A 77 -2.77 -0.61 8.01
N THR A 78 -4.02 -0.27 8.33
CA THR A 78 -4.92 -1.14 9.08
C THR A 78 -5.16 -2.45 8.33
N ILE A 79 -5.44 -2.40 7.03
CA ILE A 79 -5.58 -3.60 6.20
C ILE A 79 -4.30 -4.44 6.24
N PHE A 80 -3.13 -3.82 6.09
CA PHE A 80 -1.85 -4.51 6.20
C PHE A 80 -1.67 -5.22 7.56
N ILE A 81 -1.95 -4.51 8.66
CA ILE A 81 -1.84 -5.05 10.02
C ILE A 81 -2.82 -6.22 10.22
N LEU A 82 -4.06 -6.10 9.73
CA LEU A 82 -5.06 -7.17 9.84
C LEU A 82 -4.63 -8.42 9.05
N LEU A 83 -4.11 -8.25 7.83
CA LEU A 83 -3.59 -9.38 7.03
C LEU A 83 -2.35 -10.02 7.66
N ALA A 84 -1.46 -9.21 8.24
CA ALA A 84 -0.28 -9.69 8.96
C ALA A 84 -0.68 -10.46 10.23
N ALA A 85 -1.69 -9.96 10.97
CA ALA A 85 -2.24 -10.66 12.13
C ALA A 85 -2.91 -11.97 11.72
N ALA A 86 -3.71 -11.98 10.65
CA ALA A 86 -4.32 -13.19 10.10
C ALA A 86 -3.27 -14.22 9.68
N SER A 87 -2.20 -13.78 9.00
CA SER A 87 -1.06 -14.62 8.61
C SER A 87 -0.27 -15.15 9.82
N THR A 88 -0.14 -14.36 10.87
CA THR A 88 0.47 -14.81 12.13
C THR A 88 -0.40 -15.90 12.77
N GLY A 89 -1.73 -15.72 12.77
CA GLY A 89 -2.69 -16.74 13.20
C GLY A 89 -2.56 -18.03 12.39
N CYS A 90 -2.44 -17.95 11.07
CA CYS A 90 -2.15 -19.09 10.19
C CYS A 90 -0.92 -19.89 10.66
N ILE A 91 0.20 -19.19 10.90
CA ILE A 91 1.48 -19.80 11.29
C ILE A 91 1.36 -20.44 12.68
N LEU A 92 0.70 -19.77 13.62
CA LEU A 92 0.47 -20.30 14.97
C LEU A 92 -0.40 -21.58 14.94
N LEU A 93 -1.45 -21.61 14.11
CA LEU A 93 -2.29 -22.81 13.94
C LEU A 93 -1.50 -23.98 13.36
N ILE A 94 -0.62 -23.76 12.38
CA ILE A 94 0.27 -24.83 11.90
C ILE A 94 1.24 -25.25 13.01
N GLY A 95 1.85 -24.31 13.74
CA GLY A 95 2.75 -24.61 14.85
C GLY A 95 2.09 -25.49 15.92
N ALA A 96 0.87 -25.14 16.34
CA ALA A 96 0.08 -25.93 17.29
C ALA A 96 -0.25 -27.33 16.74
N ARG A 97 -0.57 -27.44 15.46
CA ARG A 97 -0.83 -28.73 14.80
C ARG A 97 0.42 -29.62 14.79
N VAL A 98 1.57 -29.05 14.42
CA VAL A 98 2.86 -29.77 14.39
C VAL A 98 3.23 -30.22 15.80
N ALA A 99 3.09 -29.36 16.80
CA ALA A 99 3.38 -29.69 18.20
C ALA A 99 2.45 -30.78 18.78
N TYR A 100 1.22 -30.91 18.27
CA TYR A 100 0.26 -31.92 18.72
C TYR A 100 0.40 -33.26 17.99
N SER A 101 0.74 -33.24 16.70
CA SER A 101 0.68 -34.41 15.82
C SER A 101 2.03 -34.94 15.34
N ASP A 102 3.13 -34.23 15.65
CA ASP A 102 4.50 -34.47 15.17
C ASP A 102 4.60 -34.65 13.63
N SER A 103 3.61 -34.15 12.90
CA SER A 103 3.51 -34.29 11.46
C SER A 103 3.76 -32.96 10.77
N LEU A 104 4.72 -32.93 9.84
CA LEU A 104 5.02 -31.77 8.98
C LEU A 104 3.98 -31.55 7.85
N ARG A 105 2.84 -32.25 7.91
CA ARG A 105 1.76 -32.08 6.94
C ARG A 105 1.25 -30.64 6.99
N HIS A 106 1.02 -30.06 5.81
CA HIS A 106 0.62 -28.66 5.59
C HIS A 106 1.70 -27.59 5.81
N ILE A 107 2.96 -27.95 6.11
CA ILE A 107 4.04 -26.94 6.23
C ILE A 107 4.27 -26.15 4.94
N ASN A 108 4.02 -26.77 3.79
CA ASN A 108 4.07 -26.12 2.47
C ASN A 108 3.09 -24.94 2.34
N LEU A 109 2.01 -24.91 3.13
CA LEU A 109 1.09 -23.76 3.16
C LEU A 109 1.78 -22.49 3.69
N VAL A 110 2.76 -22.61 4.58
CA VAL A 110 3.55 -21.48 5.07
C VAL A 110 4.37 -20.89 3.93
N TRP A 111 4.98 -21.75 3.11
CA TRP A 111 5.73 -21.34 1.93
C TRP A 111 4.81 -20.67 0.90
N ASN A 112 3.64 -21.25 0.62
CA ASN A 112 2.66 -20.66 -0.30
C ASN A 112 2.13 -19.31 0.24
N LEU A 113 1.91 -19.18 1.54
CA LEU A 113 1.51 -17.93 2.16
C LEU A 113 2.62 -16.87 2.04
N PHE A 114 3.88 -17.24 2.23
CA PHE A 114 5.00 -16.34 1.99
C PHE A 114 5.03 -15.82 0.54
N LEU A 115 4.86 -16.72 -0.44
CA LEU A 115 4.75 -16.33 -1.86
C LEU A 115 3.53 -15.41 -2.12
N ALA A 116 2.41 -15.64 -1.44
CA ALA A 116 1.21 -14.81 -1.54
C ALA A 116 1.41 -13.36 -1.03
N TRP A 117 2.37 -13.12 -0.14
CA TRP A 117 2.72 -11.77 0.32
C TRP A 117 3.51 -10.95 -0.72
N ILE A 118 4.29 -11.61 -1.58
CA ILE A 118 5.11 -10.94 -2.61
C ILE A 118 4.29 -10.01 -3.52
N PRO A 119 3.20 -10.46 -4.20
CA PRO A 119 2.44 -9.59 -5.08
C PRO A 119 1.80 -8.43 -4.30
N PHE A 120 1.37 -8.64 -3.07
CA PHE A 120 0.84 -7.56 -2.23
C PHE A 120 1.90 -6.47 -1.95
N VAL A 121 3.11 -6.87 -1.55
CA VAL A 121 4.20 -5.92 -1.27
C VAL A 121 4.63 -5.18 -2.53
N LEU A 122 4.75 -5.89 -3.67
CA LEU A 122 5.08 -5.27 -4.96
C LEU A 122 4.01 -4.27 -5.41
N ALA A 123 2.72 -4.59 -5.26
CA ALA A 123 1.64 -3.67 -5.60
C ALA A 123 1.64 -2.42 -4.70
N TYR A 124 1.91 -2.59 -3.39
CA TYR A 124 2.03 -1.45 -2.47
C TYR A 124 3.23 -0.56 -2.81
N ALA A 125 4.39 -1.16 -3.11
CA ALA A 125 5.58 -0.43 -3.55
C ALA A 125 5.33 0.32 -4.86
N GLY A 126 4.72 -0.34 -5.85
CA GLY A 126 4.33 0.26 -7.12
C GLY A 126 3.35 1.43 -6.93
N TYR A 127 2.37 1.25 -6.05
CA TYR A 127 1.43 2.31 -5.68
C TYR A 127 2.13 3.53 -5.06
N ALA A 128 3.05 3.31 -4.12
CA ALA A 128 3.81 4.39 -3.49
C ALA A 128 4.72 5.14 -4.49
N ILE A 129 5.35 4.41 -5.42
CA ILE A 129 6.25 4.98 -6.44
C ILE A 129 5.46 5.72 -7.53
N SER A 130 4.22 5.31 -7.82
CA SER A 130 3.37 5.90 -8.86
C SER A 130 3.13 7.41 -8.67
N TRP A 131 3.38 7.95 -7.47
CA TRP A 131 3.29 9.39 -7.22
C TRP A 131 4.37 10.22 -7.94
N LYS A 132 5.44 9.59 -8.46
CA LYS A 132 6.52 10.25 -9.21
C LYS A 132 6.46 9.88 -10.70
N ARG A 133 5.95 10.79 -11.55
CA ARG A 133 5.68 10.57 -12.98
C ARG A 133 6.85 9.99 -13.80
N ARG A 134 8.10 10.36 -13.52
CA ARG A 134 9.27 9.96 -14.35
C ARG A 134 9.70 8.51 -14.12
N THR A 135 9.60 8.01 -12.89
CA THR A 135 9.96 6.61 -12.54
C THR A 135 8.86 5.64 -12.94
N LEU A 136 7.63 6.12 -13.08
CA LEU A 136 6.45 5.32 -13.41
C LEU A 136 6.61 4.59 -14.75
N TYR A 137 7.06 5.25 -15.81
CA TYR A 137 7.11 4.63 -17.15
C TYR A 137 8.17 3.53 -17.32
N ILE A 138 9.26 3.57 -16.54
CA ILE A 138 10.38 2.60 -16.66
C ILE A 138 10.26 1.49 -15.63
N ALA A 139 9.93 1.83 -14.38
CA ALA A 139 9.89 0.84 -13.30
C ALA A 139 8.58 0.04 -13.30
N LEU A 140 7.45 0.67 -13.64
CA LEU A 140 6.13 0.04 -13.51
C LEU A 140 5.97 -1.22 -14.36
N PRO A 141 6.43 -1.30 -15.63
CA PRO A 141 6.30 -2.53 -16.41
C PRO A 141 7.03 -3.72 -15.77
N ILE A 142 8.23 -3.49 -15.22
CA ILE A 142 9.02 -4.53 -14.55
C ILE A 142 8.32 -4.98 -13.27
N PHE A 143 7.87 -4.02 -12.45
CA PHE A 143 7.11 -4.33 -11.23
C PHE A 143 5.80 -5.04 -11.54
N ALA A 144 5.07 -4.64 -12.58
CA ALA A 144 3.81 -5.24 -12.98
C ALA A 144 4.01 -6.66 -13.53
N PHE A 145 5.08 -6.91 -14.28
CA PHE A 145 5.41 -8.23 -14.78
C PHE A 145 5.75 -9.20 -13.63
N LEU A 146 6.65 -8.80 -12.74
CA LEU A 146 6.99 -9.58 -11.54
C LEU A 146 5.74 -9.81 -10.67
N TRP A 147 4.96 -8.76 -10.46
CA TRP A 147 3.71 -8.85 -9.73
C TRP A 147 2.75 -9.89 -10.33
N LEU A 148 2.58 -9.89 -11.66
CA LEU A 148 1.68 -10.79 -12.37
C LEU A 148 2.12 -12.26 -12.25
N ILE A 149 3.43 -12.53 -12.27
CA ILE A 149 3.99 -13.88 -12.09
C ILE A 149 3.67 -14.43 -10.70
N PHE A 150 3.73 -13.58 -9.67
CA PHE A 150 3.51 -14.01 -8.29
C PHE A 150 2.05 -13.93 -7.84
N LEU A 151 1.20 -13.17 -8.55
CA LEU A 151 -0.22 -13.01 -8.23
C LEU A 151 -0.97 -14.34 -8.09
N PRO A 152 -0.81 -15.35 -8.97
CA PRO A 152 -1.52 -16.63 -8.86
C PRO A 152 -1.36 -17.32 -7.52
N ASN A 153 -0.20 -17.18 -6.85
CA ASN A 153 0.09 -17.85 -5.57
C ASN A 153 -0.89 -17.43 -4.47
N ALA A 154 -1.40 -16.20 -4.51
CA ALA A 154 -2.30 -15.70 -3.48
C ALA A 154 -3.66 -16.45 -3.47
N PRO A 155 -4.44 -16.45 -4.56
CA PRO A 155 -5.65 -17.27 -4.66
C PRO A 155 -5.37 -18.78 -4.78
N TYR A 156 -4.16 -19.22 -5.13
CA TYR A 156 -3.79 -20.64 -5.21
C TYR A 156 -4.08 -21.41 -3.92
N LEU A 157 -3.87 -20.77 -2.75
CA LEU A 157 -4.12 -21.38 -1.43
C LEU A 157 -5.53 -21.95 -1.29
N LEU A 158 -6.52 -21.39 -2.01
CA LEU A 158 -7.89 -21.91 -2.01
C LEU A 158 -7.97 -23.33 -2.57
N THR A 159 -7.13 -23.65 -3.57
CA THR A 159 -7.12 -24.98 -4.18
C THR A 159 -6.53 -26.03 -3.25
N ASP A 160 -5.74 -25.65 -2.23
CA ASP A 160 -5.16 -26.59 -1.29
C ASP A 160 -6.21 -27.23 -0.37
N LEU A 161 -7.45 -26.70 -0.29
CA LEU A 161 -8.58 -27.30 0.43
C LEU A 161 -8.85 -28.76 0.03
N GLN A 162 -8.49 -29.17 -1.19
CA GLN A 162 -8.69 -30.55 -1.63
C GLN A 162 -7.89 -31.59 -0.83
N HIS A 163 -6.81 -31.19 -0.14
CA HIS A 163 -6.04 -32.11 0.71
C HIS A 163 -6.79 -32.52 2.00
N LEU A 164 -7.96 -31.91 2.28
CA LEU A 164 -8.87 -32.36 3.33
C LEU A 164 -9.45 -33.75 3.07
N ASN A 165 -9.47 -34.20 1.81
CA ASN A 165 -9.99 -35.52 1.43
C ASN A 165 -9.10 -36.70 1.88
N GLN A 166 -7.98 -36.42 2.57
CA GLN A 166 -7.07 -37.44 3.09
C GLN A 166 -6.97 -37.29 4.62
N PRO A 167 -7.96 -37.77 5.38
CA PRO A 167 -7.98 -37.64 6.82
C PRO A 167 -6.80 -38.39 7.44
N VAL A 168 -6.11 -37.74 8.39
CA VAL A 168 -5.09 -38.36 9.23
C VAL A 168 -5.71 -38.58 10.61
N THR A 169 -5.42 -39.72 11.22
CA THR A 169 -6.05 -40.21 12.46
C THR A 169 -5.74 -39.37 13.70
N ASN A 170 -4.75 -38.47 13.65
CA ASN A 170 -4.18 -37.86 14.85
C ASN A 170 -4.66 -36.41 15.10
N VAL A 171 -5.34 -35.75 14.17
CA VAL A 171 -5.86 -34.38 14.37
C VAL A 171 -7.34 -34.34 13.99
N PRO A 172 -8.22 -33.70 14.77
CA PRO A 172 -9.62 -33.57 14.40
C PRO A 172 -9.81 -32.86 13.06
N LEU A 173 -10.66 -33.42 12.18
CA LEU A 173 -10.89 -32.87 10.83
C LEU A 173 -11.35 -31.40 10.86
N TRP A 174 -12.16 -31.01 11.86
CA TRP A 174 -12.65 -29.63 11.99
C TRP A 174 -11.50 -28.62 12.16
N TYR A 175 -10.40 -29.04 12.78
CA TYR A 175 -9.22 -28.20 12.96
C TYR A 175 -8.54 -27.93 11.62
N ASP A 176 -8.30 -28.99 10.83
CA ASP A 176 -7.69 -28.89 9.51
C ASP A 176 -8.59 -28.08 8.55
N VAL A 177 -9.92 -28.22 8.64
CA VAL A 177 -10.87 -27.40 7.89
C VAL A 177 -10.73 -25.92 8.22
N ILE A 178 -10.76 -25.54 9.51
CA ILE A 178 -10.64 -24.12 9.92
C ILE A 178 -9.27 -23.57 9.50
N LEU A 179 -8.20 -24.33 9.70
CA LEU A 179 -6.84 -23.95 9.29
C LEU A 179 -6.79 -23.64 7.80
N MET A 180 -7.28 -24.56 6.96
CA MET A 180 -7.22 -24.38 5.51
C MET A 180 -8.12 -23.25 5.01
N ILE A 181 -9.31 -23.07 5.59
CA ILE A 181 -10.19 -21.94 5.27
C ILE A 181 -9.49 -20.62 5.63
N TRP A 182 -8.85 -20.55 6.80
CA TRP A 182 -8.16 -19.35 7.26
C TRP A 182 -6.98 -18.96 6.34
N PHE A 183 -6.17 -19.94 5.92
CA PHE A 183 -5.13 -19.76 4.91
C PHE A 183 -5.71 -19.31 3.57
N SER A 184 -6.73 -20.01 3.07
CA SER A 184 -7.37 -19.72 1.78
C SER A 184 -7.94 -18.31 1.74
N TRP A 185 -8.62 -17.89 2.81
CA TRP A 185 -9.21 -16.56 2.91
C TRP A 185 -8.14 -15.47 2.99
N THR A 186 -7.08 -15.69 3.77
CA THR A 186 -5.95 -14.75 3.87
C THR A 186 -5.25 -14.57 2.53
N GLY A 187 -4.96 -15.67 1.82
CA GLY A 187 -4.38 -15.65 0.48
C GLY A 187 -5.28 -14.94 -0.53
N MET A 188 -6.59 -15.25 -0.53
CA MET A 188 -7.56 -14.61 -1.41
C MET A 188 -7.61 -13.09 -1.20
N LEU A 189 -7.64 -12.62 0.06
CA LEU A 189 -7.63 -11.20 0.38
C LEU A 189 -6.33 -10.52 -0.06
N LEU A 190 -5.17 -11.14 0.17
CA LEU A 190 -3.88 -10.64 -0.33
C LEU A 190 -3.93 -10.44 -1.85
N GLY A 191 -4.44 -11.42 -2.60
CA GLY A 191 -4.58 -11.36 -4.04
C GLY A 191 -5.52 -10.26 -4.51
N VAL A 192 -6.73 -10.20 -3.95
CA VAL A 192 -7.75 -9.20 -4.34
C VAL A 192 -7.31 -7.77 -4.02
N ILE A 193 -6.75 -7.54 -2.82
CA ILE A 193 -6.28 -6.20 -2.43
C ILE A 193 -5.09 -5.78 -3.29
N SER A 194 -4.20 -6.72 -3.61
CA SER A 194 -3.08 -6.47 -4.51
C SER A 194 -3.55 -6.08 -5.92
N LEU A 195 -4.53 -6.80 -6.48
CA LEU A 195 -5.17 -6.46 -7.76
C LEU A 195 -5.86 -5.09 -7.69
N TYR A 196 -6.53 -4.76 -6.59
CA TYR A 196 -7.16 -3.46 -6.40
C TYR A 196 -6.16 -2.31 -6.49
N LEU A 197 -4.99 -2.44 -5.84
CA LEU A 197 -3.94 -1.42 -5.89
C LEU A 197 -3.42 -1.22 -7.32
N MET A 198 -3.20 -2.30 -8.08
CA MET A 198 -2.77 -2.22 -9.48
C MET A 198 -3.87 -1.64 -10.38
N HIS A 199 -5.13 -2.05 -10.18
CA HIS A 199 -6.27 -1.50 -10.89
C HIS A 199 -6.37 0.03 -10.71
N GLU A 200 -6.16 0.53 -9.48
CA GLU A 200 -6.16 1.97 -9.19
C GLU A 200 -5.07 2.71 -9.98
N ILE A 201 -3.88 2.13 -10.10
CA ILE A 201 -2.76 2.71 -10.88
C ILE A 201 -3.12 2.76 -12.37
N VAL A 202 -3.69 1.67 -12.91
CA VAL A 202 -4.06 1.57 -14.33
C VAL A 202 -5.18 2.56 -14.66
N ILE A 203 -6.23 2.66 -13.82
CA ILE A 203 -7.30 3.65 -14.02
C ILE A 203 -6.74 5.07 -14.07
N ARG A 204 -5.83 5.42 -13.16
CA ARG A 204 -5.24 6.77 -13.10
C ARG A 204 -4.35 7.09 -14.29
N THR A 205 -3.74 6.09 -14.91
CA THR A 205 -2.74 6.27 -15.98
C THR A 205 -3.35 6.15 -17.38
N PHE A 206 -4.27 5.20 -17.57
CA PHE A 206 -4.82 4.81 -18.88
C PHE A 206 -6.35 4.93 -18.97
N GLY A 207 -7.02 5.23 -17.86
CA GLY A 207 -8.48 5.43 -17.83
C GLY A 207 -9.28 4.20 -17.35
N LYS A 208 -10.57 4.42 -17.12
CA LYS A 208 -11.48 3.44 -16.48
C LYS A 208 -11.66 2.16 -17.31
N VAL A 209 -11.85 2.29 -18.62
CA VAL A 209 -12.08 1.13 -19.51
C VAL A 209 -10.88 0.20 -19.51
N THR A 210 -9.67 0.73 -19.68
CA THR A 210 -8.43 -0.05 -19.63
C THR A 210 -8.19 -0.68 -18.27
N GLY A 211 -8.58 0.00 -17.18
CA GLY A 211 -8.54 -0.57 -15.83
C GLY A 211 -9.38 -1.86 -15.70
N TRP A 212 -10.62 -1.83 -16.17
CA TRP A 212 -11.50 -3.01 -16.10
C TRP A 212 -11.06 -4.14 -17.04
N LEU A 213 -10.60 -3.81 -18.25
CA LEU A 213 -10.00 -4.80 -19.16
C LEU A 213 -8.76 -5.43 -18.54
N PHE A 214 -7.94 -4.65 -17.82
CA PHE A 214 -6.80 -5.16 -17.07
C PHE A 214 -7.23 -6.14 -15.97
N VAL A 215 -8.26 -5.81 -15.17
CA VAL A 215 -8.79 -6.74 -14.14
C VAL A 215 -9.27 -8.05 -14.75
N LEU A 216 -10.01 -7.99 -15.86
CA LEU A 216 -10.47 -9.19 -16.57
C LEU A 216 -9.29 -10.05 -17.06
N ALA A 217 -8.33 -9.44 -17.74
CA ALA A 217 -7.16 -10.13 -18.28
C ALA A 217 -6.31 -10.76 -17.18
N VAL A 218 -6.03 -10.01 -16.11
CA VAL A 218 -5.25 -10.49 -14.98
C VAL A 218 -5.96 -11.62 -14.24
N SER A 219 -7.28 -11.54 -14.08
CA SER A 219 -8.06 -12.62 -13.44
C SER A 219 -7.99 -13.92 -14.24
N ALA A 220 -8.06 -13.85 -15.58
CA ALA A 220 -7.91 -15.00 -16.46
C ALA A 220 -6.49 -15.58 -16.41
N LEU A 221 -5.47 -14.73 -16.54
CA LEU A 221 -4.06 -15.14 -16.46
C LEU A 221 -3.71 -15.73 -15.09
N SER A 222 -4.26 -15.15 -14.01
CA SER A 222 -4.07 -15.68 -12.66
C SER A 222 -4.68 -17.06 -12.51
N SER A 223 -5.86 -17.29 -13.09
CA SER A 223 -6.53 -18.60 -13.06
C SER A 223 -5.78 -19.65 -13.85
N LEU A 224 -5.20 -19.28 -15.00
CA LEU A 224 -4.27 -20.14 -15.75
C LEU A 224 -3.01 -20.47 -14.93
N GLY A 225 -2.42 -19.49 -14.26
CA GLY A 225 -1.25 -19.70 -13.39
C GLY A 225 -1.55 -20.69 -12.26
N ILE A 226 -2.76 -20.63 -11.68
CA ILE A 226 -3.20 -21.59 -10.65
C ILE A 226 -3.34 -22.99 -11.24
N TYR A 227 -3.87 -23.11 -12.45
CA TYR A 227 -3.96 -24.40 -13.15
C TYR A 227 -2.55 -25.00 -13.36
N LEU A 228 -1.60 -24.20 -13.85
CA LEU A 228 -0.21 -24.63 -14.05
C LEU A 228 0.41 -25.12 -12.73
N GLY A 229 0.27 -24.35 -11.66
CA GLY A 229 0.80 -24.77 -10.35
C GLY A 229 0.09 -25.97 -9.74
N ARG A 230 -1.15 -26.25 -10.12
CA ARG A 230 -1.91 -27.37 -9.54
C ARG A 230 -1.71 -28.67 -10.30
N PHE A 231 -1.79 -28.62 -11.61
CA PHE A 231 -1.77 -29.82 -12.46
C PHE A 231 -0.37 -30.14 -12.98
N LEU A 232 0.41 -29.12 -13.33
CA LEU A 232 1.78 -29.30 -13.81
C LEU A 232 2.82 -29.10 -12.68
N ARG A 233 2.38 -28.70 -11.48
CA ARG A 233 3.22 -28.47 -10.28
C ARG A 233 4.29 -27.39 -10.46
N TRP A 234 4.11 -26.49 -11.43
CA TRP A 234 4.99 -25.34 -11.65
C TRP A 234 4.73 -24.25 -10.61
N ASN A 235 5.76 -23.87 -9.86
CA ASN A 235 5.70 -22.70 -8.97
C ASN A 235 6.22 -21.46 -9.69
N SER A 236 5.85 -20.27 -9.18
CA SER A 236 6.42 -19.01 -9.68
C SER A 236 7.94 -18.93 -9.52
N TRP A 237 8.52 -19.73 -8.63
CA TRP A 237 9.96 -19.86 -8.45
C TRP A 237 10.63 -20.65 -9.59
N ASP A 238 9.95 -21.65 -10.15
CA ASP A 238 10.47 -22.48 -11.24
C ASP A 238 10.57 -21.67 -12.55
N LEU A 239 9.68 -20.69 -12.75
CA LEU A 239 9.79 -19.74 -13.87
C LEU A 239 11.09 -18.90 -13.83
N LEU A 240 11.69 -18.71 -12.65
CA LEU A 240 12.97 -18.01 -12.51
C LEU A 240 14.18 -18.94 -12.74
N GLN A 241 14.04 -20.23 -12.46
CA GLN A 241 15.13 -21.21 -12.59
C GLN A 241 15.16 -21.84 -13.99
N GLU A 242 14.00 -22.24 -14.50
CA GLU A 242 13.83 -22.99 -15.74
C GLU A 242 12.76 -22.35 -16.64
N PRO A 243 12.97 -21.09 -17.09
CA PRO A 243 11.95 -20.33 -17.82
C PRO A 243 11.51 -20.99 -19.12
N GLN A 244 12.42 -21.72 -19.79
CA GLN A 244 12.14 -22.30 -21.10
C GLN A 244 11.07 -23.41 -21.04
N GLU A 245 11.14 -24.28 -20.03
CA GLU A 245 10.20 -25.39 -19.87
C GLU A 245 8.82 -24.86 -19.46
N VAL A 246 8.78 -23.95 -18.49
CA VAL A 246 7.53 -23.32 -18.04
C VAL A 246 6.84 -22.56 -19.16
N ILE A 247 7.59 -21.82 -19.98
CA ILE A 247 7.02 -21.08 -21.11
C ILE A 247 6.50 -22.06 -22.17
N ARG A 248 7.23 -23.12 -22.49
CA ARG A 248 6.81 -24.13 -23.49
C ARG A 248 5.50 -24.80 -23.07
N ASP A 249 5.40 -25.20 -21.81
CA ASP A 249 4.20 -25.82 -21.24
C ASP A 249 3.03 -24.84 -21.15
N SER A 250 3.30 -23.58 -20.82
CA SER A 250 2.27 -22.53 -20.83
C SER A 250 1.75 -22.28 -22.25
N LEU A 251 2.64 -22.28 -23.24
CA LEU A 251 2.28 -22.04 -24.65
C LEU A 251 1.50 -23.21 -25.24
N SER A 252 1.90 -24.45 -24.93
CA SER A 252 1.19 -25.64 -25.39
C SER A 252 -0.24 -25.67 -24.84
N LEU A 253 -0.43 -25.27 -23.58
CA LEU A 253 -1.73 -25.18 -22.95
C LEU A 253 -2.64 -24.10 -23.57
N LEU A 254 -2.06 -23.00 -24.07
CA LEU A 254 -2.79 -21.94 -24.77
C LEU A 254 -3.16 -22.33 -26.20
N LEU A 255 -2.32 -23.13 -26.86
CA LEU A 255 -2.51 -23.56 -28.24
C LEU A 255 -3.48 -24.74 -28.36
N ASP A 256 -3.43 -25.69 -27.42
CA ASP A 256 -4.34 -26.84 -27.36
C ASP A 256 -4.91 -27.04 -25.95
N PRO A 257 -5.85 -26.17 -25.52
CA PRO A 257 -6.40 -26.23 -24.17
C PRO A 257 -7.34 -27.41 -24.03
N SER A 258 -7.04 -28.31 -23.08
CA SER A 258 -7.96 -29.38 -22.70
C SER A 258 -9.28 -28.82 -22.15
N ARG A 259 -10.39 -29.56 -22.32
CA ARG A 259 -11.71 -29.14 -21.76
C ARG A 259 -11.66 -28.89 -20.25
N SER A 260 -10.85 -29.67 -19.53
CA SER A 260 -10.63 -29.51 -18.09
C SER A 260 -9.89 -28.21 -17.76
N THR A 261 -8.89 -27.85 -18.57
CA THR A 261 -8.17 -26.57 -18.44
C THR A 261 -9.11 -25.39 -18.64
N ILE A 262 -9.91 -25.42 -19.72
CA ILE A 262 -10.87 -24.37 -20.03
C ILE A 262 -11.90 -24.24 -18.89
N GLY A 263 -12.49 -25.36 -18.48
CA GLY A 263 -13.48 -25.39 -17.41
C GLY A 263 -12.95 -24.86 -16.09
N PHE A 264 -11.77 -25.32 -15.66
CA PHE A 264 -11.12 -24.84 -14.44
C PHE A 264 -10.81 -23.34 -14.51
N THR A 265 -10.16 -22.90 -15.60
CA THR A 265 -9.77 -21.51 -15.78
C THR A 265 -10.98 -20.58 -15.79
N PHE A 266 -12.04 -20.95 -16.52
CA PHE A 266 -13.26 -20.16 -16.59
C PHE A 266 -13.95 -20.05 -15.23
N LEU A 267 -14.16 -21.18 -14.54
CA LEU A 267 -14.83 -21.20 -13.24
C LEU A 267 -14.03 -20.42 -12.19
N PHE A 268 -12.71 -20.61 -12.15
CA PHE A 268 -11.86 -19.90 -11.20
C PHE A 268 -11.78 -18.40 -11.53
N THR A 269 -11.75 -18.03 -12.80
CA THR A 269 -11.80 -16.62 -13.23
C THR A 269 -13.11 -15.97 -12.81
N ALA A 270 -14.24 -16.64 -13.05
CA ALA A 270 -15.56 -16.16 -12.66
C ALA A 270 -15.66 -15.99 -11.13
N PHE A 271 -15.15 -16.96 -10.38
CA PHE A 271 -15.10 -16.89 -8.91
C PHE A 271 -14.20 -15.75 -8.41
N PHE A 272 -13.00 -15.61 -8.95
CA PHE A 272 -12.06 -14.56 -8.56
C PHE A 272 -12.61 -13.16 -8.89
N LEU A 273 -13.23 -13.00 -10.06
CA LEU A 273 -13.94 -11.78 -10.44
C LEU A 273 -15.13 -11.49 -9.53
N PHE A 274 -15.93 -12.50 -9.18
CA PHE A 274 -17.04 -12.34 -8.25
C PHE A 274 -16.55 -11.77 -6.91
N VAL A 275 -15.55 -12.39 -6.29
CA VAL A 275 -15.00 -11.90 -5.01
C VAL A 275 -14.40 -10.50 -5.15
N TYR A 276 -13.69 -10.23 -6.25
CA TYR A 276 -13.14 -8.91 -6.55
C TYR A 276 -14.25 -7.85 -6.63
N LEU A 277 -15.31 -8.11 -7.42
CA LEU A 277 -16.43 -7.20 -7.63
C LEU A 277 -17.21 -6.96 -6.34
N THR A 278 -17.44 -8.00 -5.52
CA THR A 278 -18.11 -7.85 -4.23
C THR A 278 -17.32 -6.92 -3.31
N LEU A 279 -16.01 -7.13 -3.16
CA LEU A 279 -15.17 -6.28 -2.32
C LEU A 279 -15.03 -4.85 -2.89
N TYR A 280 -14.94 -4.72 -4.22
CA TYR A 280 -14.91 -3.43 -4.89
C TYR A 280 -16.21 -2.64 -4.66
N ALA A 281 -17.38 -3.28 -4.84
CA ALA A 281 -18.68 -2.66 -4.63
C ALA A 281 -18.88 -2.26 -3.16
N PHE A 282 -18.53 -3.13 -2.22
CA PHE A 282 -18.61 -2.83 -0.79
C PHE A 282 -17.75 -1.61 -0.41
N GLY A 283 -16.56 -1.49 -1.00
CA GLY A 283 -15.70 -0.32 -0.83
C GLY A 283 -16.33 1.00 -1.31
N HIS A 284 -17.16 0.96 -2.37
CA HIS A 284 -17.85 2.16 -2.89
C HIS A 284 -19.07 2.52 -2.06
N VAL A 285 -19.83 1.53 -1.58
CA VAL A 285 -20.96 1.77 -0.66
C VAL A 285 -20.51 2.54 0.59
N LEU A 286 -19.34 2.20 1.14
CA LEU A 286 -18.76 2.92 2.27
C LEU A 286 -18.32 4.37 1.94
N GLN A 287 -18.01 4.66 0.68
CA GLN A 287 -17.67 6.02 0.24
C GLN A 287 -18.92 6.89 0.09
N GLU A 288 -20.00 6.35 -0.46
CA GLU A 288 -21.29 7.06 -0.61
C GLU A 288 -21.80 7.57 0.76
N GLN A 289 -21.70 6.75 1.80
CA GLN A 289 -22.09 7.15 3.17
C GLN A 289 -21.32 8.37 3.68
N LYS A 290 -20.06 8.53 3.26
CA LYS A 290 -19.19 9.62 3.69
C LYS A 290 -19.49 10.94 2.98
N GLU A 291 -19.92 10.89 1.72
CA GLU A 291 -20.32 12.09 0.97
C GLU A 291 -21.65 12.67 1.49
N VAL A 292 -22.56 11.81 1.93
CA VAL A 292 -23.85 12.23 2.51
C VAL A 292 -23.70 12.91 3.89
N THR A 293 -22.65 12.57 4.66
CA THR A 293 -22.45 13.13 6.02
C THR A 293 -21.68 14.45 6.06
N VAL A 294 -21.05 14.89 4.96
CA VAL A 294 -20.36 16.20 4.90
C VAL A 294 -21.35 17.24 4.39
N PRO A 295 -21.73 18.28 5.18
CA PRO A 295 -22.62 19.31 4.69
C PRO A 295 -21.97 20.03 3.52
N THR A 296 -22.57 19.95 2.35
CA THR A 296 -22.24 20.80 1.20
C THR A 296 -22.39 22.25 1.62
N GLN A 297 -21.27 22.97 1.74
CA GLN A 297 -21.31 24.42 1.95
C GLN A 297 -22.11 25.03 0.79
N PRO A 298 -23.14 25.87 1.06
CA PRO A 298 -23.87 26.52 0.00
C PRO A 298 -22.91 27.41 -0.81
N PRO A 299 -23.16 27.58 -2.13
CA PRO A 299 -22.33 28.41 -2.97
C PRO A 299 -22.23 29.81 -2.36
N LYS A 300 -21.00 30.35 -2.29
CA LYS A 300 -20.80 31.77 -2.01
C LYS A 300 -21.43 32.54 -3.16
N ILE A 301 -22.62 33.08 -2.90
CA ILE A 301 -23.29 34.07 -3.74
C ILE A 301 -22.47 35.36 -3.70
#